data_AF-A0A3A4RRC3-F1
#
_entry.id   AF-A0A3A4RRC3-F1
#
_cell.length_a   1.000
_cell.length_b   1.000
_cell.length_c   1.000
_cell.angle_alpha   90.00
_cell.angle_beta   90.00
_cell.angle_gamma   90.00
#
_symmetry.space_group_name_H-M   'P 1'
#
loop_
_entity.id
_entity.type
_entity.pdbx_description
1 polymer ?
#
loop_
_entity_poly.entity_id
_entity_poly.type
_entity_poly.pdbx_seq_one_letter_code
_entity_poly.pdbx_strand_id
1 'polypeptide(L)'
;MISMLSAGCGQPQRESGSVTNMPDSFHFMDIGANTVIDSSMRNQLIKTLGSEAVNRKSTIYLDLKYTGFLKKTYPDLAELDQKLNINDMVRKEYPATKLTFRHTKETGSLFDFVELIYDNNSGCPLLIKMAVKKEIPNLINTIKEKYGPPQKIPIEDGRGFSLSWRKESDVFVIARFPGLYKTELPEYRMMIVYRNRLEHLLSQQAAAEKQPKDQSADHFF
;
A
#
# COMPACT_ATOMS: atom_id res chain seq x y z
N MET A 1 -43.46 -44.04 -8.53
CA MET A 1 -43.05 -42.62 -8.52
C MET A 1 -41.78 -42.52 -7.69
N ILE A 2 -40.64 -42.37 -8.36
CA ILE A 2 -39.32 -42.21 -7.72
C ILE A 2 -39.15 -40.71 -7.45
N SER A 3 -39.20 -40.32 -6.17
CA SER A 3 -38.87 -38.97 -5.73
C SER A 3 -37.36 -38.86 -5.57
N MET A 4 -36.72 -38.15 -6.51
CA MET A 4 -35.35 -37.66 -6.35
C MET A 4 -35.35 -36.47 -5.39
N LEU A 5 -34.77 -36.66 -4.21
CA LEU A 5 -34.38 -35.57 -3.32
C LEU A 5 -33.12 -34.93 -3.88
N SER A 6 -33.27 -33.74 -4.48
CA SER A 6 -32.15 -32.90 -4.88
C SER A 6 -31.45 -32.38 -3.62
N ALA A 7 -30.27 -32.93 -3.32
CA ALA A 7 -29.37 -32.38 -2.31
C ALA A 7 -28.91 -30.98 -2.75
N GLY A 8 -29.35 -29.96 -2.03
CA GLY A 8 -28.88 -28.59 -2.21
C GLY A 8 -27.43 -28.48 -1.74
N CYS A 9 -26.50 -28.24 -2.67
CA CYS A 9 -25.17 -27.76 -2.36
C CYS A 9 -25.28 -26.32 -1.84
N GLY A 10 -25.46 -26.16 -0.53
CA GLY A 10 -25.21 -24.89 0.13
C GLY A 10 -23.71 -24.59 0.07
N GLN A 11 -23.31 -23.64 -0.77
CA GLN A 11 -21.97 -23.07 -0.67
C GLN A 11 -21.83 -22.41 0.71
N PRO A 12 -20.74 -22.64 1.46
CA PRO A 12 -20.49 -21.88 2.67
C PRO A 12 -20.29 -20.42 2.26
N GLN A 13 -21.30 -19.61 2.58
CA GLN A 13 -21.22 -18.17 2.55
C GLN A 13 -20.09 -17.81 3.51
N ARG A 14 -18.92 -17.41 2.95
CA ARG A 14 -17.86 -16.80 3.75
C ARG A 14 -18.51 -15.64 4.47
N GLU A 15 -18.70 -15.78 5.78
CA GLU A 15 -19.06 -14.67 6.64
C GLU A 15 -18.09 -13.55 6.31
N SER A 16 -18.61 -12.46 5.75
CA SER A 16 -17.82 -11.25 5.58
C SER A 16 -17.53 -10.77 6.99
N GLY A 17 -16.39 -11.19 7.56
CA GLY A 17 -15.89 -10.62 8.80
C GLY A 17 -15.96 -9.11 8.66
N SER A 18 -16.61 -8.42 9.60
CA SER A 18 -16.80 -6.98 9.48
C SER A 18 -15.42 -6.34 9.35
N VAL A 19 -15.18 -5.68 8.22
CA VAL A 19 -13.91 -4.99 8.01
C VAL A 19 -13.83 -3.91 9.07
N THR A 20 -12.84 -4.00 9.96
CA THR A 20 -12.60 -2.96 10.96
C THR A 20 -12.46 -1.63 10.26
N ASN A 21 -13.34 -0.68 10.59
CA ASN A 21 -13.30 0.64 10.00
C ASN A 21 -12.18 1.45 10.65
N MET A 22 -11.31 2.02 9.83
CA MET A 22 -10.23 2.90 10.28
C MET A 22 -10.67 4.37 10.17
N PRO A 23 -10.08 5.29 10.93
CA PRO A 23 -10.31 6.72 10.71
C PRO A 23 -9.99 7.12 9.27
N ASP A 24 -10.75 8.08 8.73
CA ASP A 24 -10.54 8.56 7.36
C ASP A 24 -9.30 9.46 7.28
N SER A 25 -8.43 9.21 6.29
CA SER A 25 -7.12 9.85 6.18
C SER A 25 -6.84 10.40 4.77
N PHE A 26 -5.85 9.84 4.07
CA PHE A 26 -5.39 10.24 2.75
C PHE A 26 -6.02 9.37 1.65
N HIS A 27 -6.28 10.01 0.53
CA HIS A 27 -6.92 9.38 -0.63
C HIS A 27 -6.05 9.49 -1.87
N PHE A 28 -5.96 8.40 -2.63
CA PHE A 28 -5.43 8.35 -3.98
C PHE A 28 -6.54 7.89 -4.92
N MET A 29 -7.03 8.77 -5.83
CA MET A 29 -8.10 8.43 -6.77
C MET A 29 -9.30 7.76 -6.09
N ASP A 30 -9.77 8.36 -4.99
CA ASP A 30 -10.88 7.89 -4.14
C ASP A 30 -10.60 6.57 -3.36
N ILE A 31 -9.37 6.09 -3.39
CA ILE A 31 -8.89 5.00 -2.54
C ILE A 31 -8.37 5.60 -1.23
N GLY A 32 -9.15 5.44 -0.16
CA GLY A 32 -8.79 5.77 1.21
C GLY A 32 -8.63 4.52 2.08
N ALA A 33 -8.35 4.71 3.37
CA ALA A 33 -8.04 3.63 4.31
C ALA A 33 -9.11 2.53 4.41
N ASN A 34 -10.36 2.83 4.05
CA ASN A 34 -11.50 1.91 4.14
C ASN A 34 -12.04 1.46 2.78
N THR A 35 -11.43 1.90 1.68
CA THR A 35 -11.88 1.51 0.34
C THR A 35 -11.54 0.05 0.09
N VAL A 36 -12.53 -0.77 -0.24
CA VAL A 36 -12.33 -2.17 -0.63
C VAL A 36 -11.93 -2.23 -2.10
N ILE A 37 -10.78 -2.83 -2.39
CA ILE A 37 -10.24 -3.01 -3.74
C ILE A 37 -10.88 -4.24 -4.39
N ASP A 38 -12.09 -4.05 -4.91
CA ASP A 38 -12.84 -5.05 -5.65
C ASP A 38 -12.57 -5.00 -7.17
N SER A 39 -13.28 -5.83 -7.93
CA SER A 39 -13.16 -5.86 -9.40
C SER A 39 -13.56 -4.53 -10.07
N SER A 40 -14.51 -3.79 -9.50
CA SER A 40 -14.95 -2.50 -10.05
C SER A 40 -13.86 -1.45 -9.88
N MET A 41 -13.31 -1.34 -8.67
CA MET A 41 -12.20 -0.44 -8.36
C MET A 41 -10.96 -0.78 -9.19
N ARG A 42 -10.64 -2.07 -9.37
CA ARG A 42 -9.54 -2.50 -10.25
C ARG A 42 -9.76 -2.11 -11.70
N ASN A 43 -10.97 -2.28 -12.24
CA ASN A 43 -11.28 -1.86 -13.61
C ASN A 43 -11.14 -0.34 -13.80
N GLN A 44 -11.54 0.45 -12.79
CA GLN A 44 -11.32 1.90 -12.79
C GLN A 44 -9.83 2.25 -12.81
N LEU A 45 -9.03 1.60 -11.96
CA LEU A 45 -7.57 1.77 -11.96
C LEU A 45 -6.97 1.41 -13.31
N ILE A 46 -7.36 0.29 -13.92
CA ILE A 46 -6.88 -0.11 -15.26
C ILE A 46 -7.24 0.93 -16.31
N LYS A 47 -8.46 1.46 -16.28
CA LYS A 47 -8.91 2.49 -17.22
C LYS A 47 -8.07 3.76 -17.13
N THR A 48 -7.66 4.16 -15.93
CA THR A 48 -6.92 5.42 -15.72
C THR A 48 -5.40 5.24 -15.79
N LEU A 49 -4.87 4.14 -15.30
CA LEU A 49 -3.43 3.90 -15.14
C LEU A 49 -2.87 2.91 -16.17
N GLY A 50 -3.70 2.21 -16.93
CA GLY A 50 -3.28 1.21 -17.90
C GLY A 50 -3.19 -0.20 -17.32
N SER A 51 -2.53 -1.11 -18.03
CA SER A 51 -2.44 -2.51 -17.63
C SER A 51 -1.72 -2.71 -16.30
N GLU A 52 -2.23 -3.63 -15.49
CA GLU A 52 -1.66 -3.99 -14.20
C GLU A 52 -0.89 -5.31 -14.24
N ALA A 53 0.21 -5.37 -13.49
CA ALA A 53 0.81 -6.62 -13.05
C ALA A 53 0.31 -6.95 -11.63
N VAL A 54 -0.07 -8.20 -11.40
CA VAL A 54 -0.67 -8.66 -10.14
C VAL A 54 0.25 -9.65 -9.44
N ASN A 55 0.55 -9.40 -8.16
CA ASN A 55 1.19 -10.39 -7.28
C ASN A 55 0.29 -10.64 -6.05
N ARG A 56 -0.18 -11.86 -5.85
CA ARG A 56 -1.15 -12.23 -4.79
C ARG A 56 -0.51 -12.56 -3.43
N LYS A 57 0.82 -12.68 -3.37
CA LYS A 57 1.61 -12.82 -2.13
C LYS A 57 2.73 -11.81 -2.15
N SER A 58 2.55 -10.75 -1.40
CA SER A 58 3.41 -9.57 -1.51
C SER A 58 4.25 -9.37 -0.28
N THR A 59 5.49 -8.93 -0.50
CA THR A 59 6.30 -8.29 0.52
C THR A 59 5.87 -6.84 0.64
N ILE A 60 5.92 -6.30 1.86
CA ILE A 60 5.58 -4.90 2.14
C ILE A 60 6.87 -4.22 2.61
N TYR A 61 7.30 -3.23 1.85
CA TYR A 61 8.53 -2.49 2.13
C TYR A 61 8.26 -1.01 1.93
N LEU A 62 8.65 -0.17 2.88
CA LEU A 62 8.26 1.23 2.93
C LEU A 62 9.29 2.19 2.31
N ASP A 63 10.54 1.79 2.07
CA ASP A 63 11.51 2.72 1.48
C ASP A 63 11.08 3.18 0.07
N LEU A 64 11.32 4.46 -0.21
CA LEU A 64 10.89 5.12 -1.45
C LEU A 64 11.89 4.95 -2.60
N LYS A 65 13.20 5.12 -2.35
CA LYS A 65 14.23 5.14 -3.40
C LYS A 65 15.44 4.27 -3.08
N TYR A 66 16.01 4.43 -1.89
CA TYR A 66 17.20 3.71 -1.44
C TYR A 66 17.07 3.29 0.01
N THR A 67 17.79 2.23 0.38
CA THR A 67 17.86 1.71 1.74
C THR A 67 18.37 2.78 2.71
N GLY A 68 17.64 2.98 3.81
CA GLY A 68 18.03 3.94 4.85
C GLY A 68 17.46 5.34 4.66
N PHE A 69 16.73 5.59 3.56
CA PHE A 69 15.95 6.83 3.41
C PHE A 69 15.03 7.04 4.61
N LEU A 70 14.25 6.03 5.01
CA LEU A 70 13.35 6.13 6.17
C LEU A 70 14.12 6.35 7.47
N LYS A 71 15.21 5.60 7.71
CA LYS A 71 16.02 5.74 8.94
C LYS A 71 16.50 7.19 9.14
N LYS A 72 16.83 7.90 8.05
CA LYS A 72 17.28 9.30 8.08
C LYS A 72 16.14 10.32 8.19
N THR A 73 14.98 10.05 7.61
CA THR A 73 13.92 11.06 7.41
C THR A 73 12.63 10.80 8.17
N TYR A 74 12.27 9.53 8.38
CA TYR A 74 11.05 9.08 9.05
C TYR A 74 11.35 7.86 9.95
N PRO A 75 12.02 8.05 11.10
CA PRO A 75 12.43 6.93 11.96
C PRO A 75 11.27 6.05 12.41
N ASP A 76 10.10 6.63 12.66
CA ASP A 76 8.88 5.89 13.03
C ASP A 76 8.38 4.96 11.93
N LEU A 77 8.51 5.37 10.66
CA LEU A 77 8.23 4.50 9.52
C LEU A 77 9.32 3.45 9.31
N ALA A 78 10.58 3.75 9.67
CA ALA A 78 11.64 2.75 9.65
C ALA A 78 11.40 1.65 10.70
N GLU A 79 10.90 2.00 11.89
CA GLU A 79 10.49 1.01 12.90
C GLU A 79 9.32 0.15 12.41
N LEU A 80 8.33 0.75 11.74
CA LEU A 80 7.23 0.01 11.14
C LEU A 80 7.73 -0.95 10.04
N ASP A 81 8.63 -0.48 9.17
CA ASP A 81 9.23 -1.28 8.11
C ASP A 81 10.05 -2.46 8.65
N GLN A 82 10.74 -2.26 9.78
CA GLN A 82 11.43 -3.33 10.51
C GLN A 82 10.46 -4.36 11.10
N LYS A 83 9.28 -3.95 11.59
CA LYS A 83 8.26 -4.92 12.05
C LYS A 83 7.67 -5.72 10.89
N LEU A 84 7.64 -5.12 9.69
CA LEU A 84 7.11 -5.76 8.48
C LEU A 84 8.09 -6.76 7.85
N ASN A 85 9.38 -6.70 8.18
CA ASN A 85 10.41 -7.49 7.53
C ASN A 85 11.28 -8.24 8.57
N ILE A 86 11.88 -9.36 8.19
CA ILE A 86 12.71 -10.14 9.14
C ILE A 86 14.04 -9.41 9.37
N ASN A 87 14.64 -8.90 8.30
CA ASN A 87 15.80 -8.02 8.32
C ASN A 87 15.92 -7.34 6.94
N ASP A 88 16.98 -6.54 6.74
CA ASP A 88 17.22 -5.79 5.50
C ASP A 88 17.39 -6.71 4.25
N MET A 89 17.69 -8.00 4.43
CA MET A 89 17.89 -8.99 3.34
C MET A 89 16.72 -9.96 3.16
N VAL A 90 15.97 -10.25 4.23
CA VAL A 90 14.90 -11.26 4.25
C VAL A 90 13.57 -10.58 4.53
N ARG A 91 12.65 -10.71 3.58
CA ARG A 91 11.33 -10.09 3.63
C ARG A 91 10.27 -11.12 4.00
N LYS A 92 9.32 -10.70 4.84
CA LYS A 92 8.14 -11.52 5.16
C LYS A 92 7.12 -11.39 4.03
N GLU A 93 6.54 -12.50 3.60
CA GLU A 93 5.39 -12.47 2.71
C GLU A 93 4.10 -12.31 3.53
N TYR A 94 3.19 -11.51 2.99
CA TYR A 94 1.87 -11.30 3.58
C TYR A 94 0.79 -11.86 2.64
N PRO A 95 -0.38 -12.25 3.19
CA PRO A 95 -1.58 -12.45 2.39
C PRO A 95 -2.10 -11.09 1.89
N ALA A 96 -1.32 -10.45 1.02
CA ALA A 96 -1.58 -9.15 0.46
C ALA A 96 -1.35 -9.18 -1.05
N THR A 97 -2.23 -8.54 -1.78
CA THR A 97 -2.14 -8.41 -3.23
C THR A 97 -1.51 -7.07 -3.58
N LYS A 98 -0.52 -7.11 -4.47
CA LYS A 98 0.11 -5.97 -5.06
C LYS A 98 -0.31 -5.83 -6.52
N LEU A 99 -0.81 -4.64 -6.86
CA LEU A 99 -1.04 -4.18 -8.22
C LEU A 99 0.08 -3.21 -8.60
N THR A 100 0.70 -3.43 -9.75
CA THR A 100 1.75 -2.56 -10.28
C THR A 100 1.35 -2.06 -11.66
N PHE A 101 1.25 -0.75 -11.80
CA PHE A 101 0.98 -0.05 -13.04
C PHE A 101 2.27 0.63 -13.51
N ARG A 102 2.70 0.29 -14.72
CA ARG A 102 3.90 0.87 -15.36
C ARG A 102 3.49 1.56 -16.66
N HIS A 103 4.31 2.48 -17.13
CA HIS A 103 4.07 3.20 -18.39
C HIS A 103 2.73 3.96 -18.38
N THR A 104 2.26 4.38 -17.20
CA THR A 104 0.94 4.98 -17.03
C THR A 104 0.78 6.31 -17.77
N LYS A 105 1.87 6.91 -18.24
CA LYS A 105 1.86 8.08 -19.14
C LYS A 105 1.15 7.81 -20.47
N GLU A 106 1.18 6.56 -20.96
CA GLU A 106 0.52 6.18 -22.22
C GLU A 106 -1.01 6.31 -22.14
N THR A 107 -1.58 6.26 -20.92
CA THR A 107 -3.01 6.52 -20.65
C THR A 107 -3.31 7.97 -20.29
N GLY A 108 -2.32 8.88 -20.41
CA GLY A 108 -2.46 10.28 -20.01
C GLY A 108 -2.31 10.53 -18.52
N SER A 109 -1.90 9.53 -17.72
CA SER A 109 -1.67 9.70 -16.28
C SER A 109 -0.51 10.68 -16.00
N LEU A 110 -0.62 11.39 -14.88
CA LEU A 110 0.47 12.19 -14.34
C LEU A 110 1.66 11.32 -13.91
N PHE A 111 1.37 10.11 -13.44
CA PHE A 111 2.33 9.18 -12.87
C PHE A 111 3.10 8.43 -13.96
N ASP A 112 4.33 8.03 -13.65
CA ASP A 112 5.12 7.06 -14.43
C ASP A 112 4.92 5.63 -13.91
N PHE A 113 4.61 5.53 -12.63
CA PHE A 113 4.52 4.28 -11.87
C PHE A 113 3.54 4.45 -10.72
N VAL A 114 2.70 3.44 -10.50
CA VAL A 114 1.86 3.29 -9.31
C VAL A 114 1.94 1.85 -8.82
N GLU A 115 2.17 1.68 -7.53
CA GLU A 115 2.09 0.40 -6.82
C GLU A 115 1.05 0.53 -5.71
N LEU A 116 0.05 -0.34 -5.71
CA LEU A 116 -0.98 -0.43 -4.68
C LEU A 116 -0.89 -1.81 -4.05
N ILE A 117 -0.70 -1.86 -2.74
CA ILE A 117 -0.74 -3.09 -1.95
C ILE A 117 -1.99 -3.04 -1.07
N TYR A 118 -2.81 -4.09 -1.11
CA TYR A 118 -4.00 -4.25 -0.28
C TYR A 118 -4.02 -5.61 0.41
N ASP A 119 -4.61 -5.66 1.60
CA ASP A 119 -4.76 -6.88 2.39
C ASP A 119 -5.81 -7.80 1.75
N ASN A 120 -5.52 -9.10 1.60
CA ASN A 120 -6.46 -10.04 1.00
C ASN A 120 -7.65 -10.34 1.91
N ASN A 121 -7.52 -10.16 3.24
CA ASN A 121 -8.59 -10.44 4.18
C ASN A 121 -9.66 -9.33 4.17
N SER A 122 -9.22 -8.07 4.29
CA SER A 122 -10.14 -6.91 4.30
C SER A 122 -10.44 -6.34 2.91
N GLY A 123 -9.56 -6.56 1.93
CA GLY A 123 -9.58 -5.87 0.64
C GLY A 123 -9.13 -4.41 0.73
N CYS A 124 -8.73 -3.90 1.91
CA CYS A 124 -8.38 -2.50 2.10
C CYS A 124 -6.91 -2.21 1.80
N PRO A 125 -6.56 -0.97 1.37
CA PRO A 125 -5.19 -0.61 1.04
C PRO A 125 -4.29 -0.61 2.29
N LEU A 126 -3.04 -1.02 2.08
CA LEU A 126 -1.96 -1.02 3.06
C LEU A 126 -0.91 0.04 2.72
N LEU A 127 -0.58 0.14 1.43
CA LEU A 127 0.49 1.00 0.93
C LEU A 127 0.19 1.39 -0.51
N ILE A 128 0.39 2.67 -0.82
CA ILE A 128 0.41 3.17 -2.20
C ILE A 128 1.74 3.84 -2.43
N LYS A 129 2.44 3.50 -3.51
CA LYS A 129 3.63 4.20 -3.97
C LYS A 129 3.42 4.74 -5.37
N MET A 130 3.92 5.95 -5.62
CA MET A 130 3.84 6.57 -6.94
C MET A 130 5.19 7.19 -7.31
N ALA A 131 5.46 7.30 -8.61
CA ALA A 131 6.61 8.05 -9.10
C ALA A 131 6.24 8.95 -10.29
N VAL A 132 6.92 10.09 -10.39
CA VAL A 132 6.80 11.07 -11.49
C VAL A 132 8.18 11.62 -11.84
N LYS A 133 8.57 11.57 -13.11
CA LYS A 133 9.82 12.13 -13.66
C LYS A 133 9.59 13.48 -14.33
N LYS A 134 9.10 14.45 -13.56
CA LYS A 134 8.94 15.87 -13.94
C LYS A 134 8.60 16.68 -12.70
N GLU A 135 8.66 18.00 -12.83
CA GLU A 135 8.18 18.91 -11.80
C GLU A 135 6.65 18.79 -11.62
N ILE A 136 6.20 18.81 -10.35
CA ILE A 136 4.80 18.62 -9.96
C ILE A 136 4.25 19.69 -9.00
N PRO A 137 4.51 20.99 -9.23
CA PRO A 137 4.10 22.06 -8.30
C PRO A 137 2.58 22.09 -8.08
N ASN A 138 1.79 21.85 -9.15
CA ASN A 138 0.34 21.85 -9.06
C ASN A 138 -0.19 20.74 -8.15
N LEU A 139 0.35 19.52 -8.28
CA LEU A 139 -0.04 18.40 -7.41
C LEU A 139 0.31 18.70 -5.94
N ILE A 140 1.50 19.23 -5.68
CA ILE A 140 1.91 19.62 -4.32
C ILE A 140 0.98 20.68 -3.74
N ASN A 141 0.58 21.68 -4.54
CA ASN A 141 -0.35 22.72 -4.11
C ASN A 141 -1.75 22.16 -3.82
N THR A 142 -2.28 21.30 -4.68
CA THR A 142 -3.57 20.61 -4.42
C THR A 142 -3.53 19.81 -3.12
N ILE A 143 -2.43 19.12 -2.83
CA ILE A 143 -2.27 18.35 -1.59
C ILE A 143 -2.18 19.27 -0.37
N LYS A 144 -1.50 20.43 -0.51
CA LYS A 144 -1.46 21.46 0.54
C LYS A 144 -2.83 22.05 0.84
N GLU A 145 -3.61 22.35 -0.21
CA GLU A 145 -4.97 22.86 -0.07
C GLU A 145 -5.87 21.85 0.65
N LYS A 146 -5.72 20.55 0.32
CA LYS A 146 -6.54 19.48 0.89
C LYS A 146 -6.16 19.09 2.31
N TYR A 147 -4.87 19.01 2.64
CA TYR A 147 -4.38 18.44 3.90
C TYR A 147 -3.55 19.40 4.75
N GLY A 148 -3.47 20.68 4.37
CA GLY A 148 -2.69 21.69 5.08
C GLY A 148 -1.20 21.71 4.72
N PRO A 149 -0.38 22.52 5.41
CA PRO A 149 1.05 22.62 5.13
C PRO A 149 1.81 21.32 5.51
N PRO A 150 2.76 20.86 4.68
CA PRO A 150 3.60 19.72 5.03
C PRO A 150 4.71 20.11 6.00
N GLN A 151 5.20 19.12 6.74
CA GLN A 151 6.57 19.16 7.24
C GLN A 151 7.54 19.00 6.06
N LYS A 152 8.59 19.83 6.01
CA LYS A 152 9.63 19.77 4.98
C LYS A 152 10.97 19.36 5.58
N ILE A 153 11.60 18.34 5.00
CA ILE A 153 12.89 17.79 5.42
C ILE A 153 13.86 17.87 4.25
N PRO A 154 15.01 18.57 4.37
CA PRO A 154 16.05 18.55 3.35
C PRO A 154 16.65 17.13 3.20
N ILE A 155 16.91 16.70 1.97
CA ILE A 155 17.61 15.43 1.66
C ILE A 155 18.72 15.68 0.64
N GLU A 156 19.64 14.72 0.45
CA GLU A 156 20.75 14.82 -0.52
C GLU A 156 21.59 16.11 -0.35
N ASP A 157 22.00 16.40 0.88
CA ASP A 157 22.74 17.61 1.26
C ASP A 157 22.05 18.91 0.82
N GLY A 158 20.71 18.91 0.84
CA GLY A 158 19.87 20.05 0.48
C GLY A 158 19.51 20.15 -1.00
N ARG A 159 20.02 19.24 -1.86
CA ARG A 159 19.67 19.21 -3.29
C ARG A 159 18.29 18.59 -3.58
N GLY A 160 17.73 17.89 -2.60
CA GLY A 160 16.37 17.37 -2.62
C GLY A 160 15.59 17.79 -1.38
N PHE A 161 14.31 17.44 -1.34
CA PHE A 161 13.50 17.57 -0.13
C PHE A 161 12.48 16.45 -0.03
N SER A 162 12.01 16.21 1.18
CA SER A 162 10.83 15.41 1.46
C SER A 162 9.77 16.28 2.11
N LEU A 163 8.53 16.17 1.63
CA LEU A 163 7.33 16.77 2.20
C LEU A 163 6.50 15.65 2.81
N SER A 164 6.02 15.84 4.03
CA SER A 164 5.15 14.87 4.68
C SER A 164 3.95 15.50 5.34
N TRP A 165 2.84 14.77 5.26
CA TRP A 165 1.60 15.03 5.98
C TRP A 165 1.30 13.82 6.87
N ARG A 166 0.73 14.09 8.05
CA ARG A 166 0.27 13.05 8.98
C ARG A 166 -1.18 13.35 9.35
N LYS A 167 -2.04 12.34 9.28
CA LYS A 167 -3.46 12.45 9.61
C LYS A 167 -3.94 11.09 10.12
N GLU A 168 -4.55 11.07 11.30
CA GLU A 168 -5.04 9.83 11.92
C GLU A 168 -4.02 8.68 11.92
N SER A 169 -2.77 8.95 12.33
CA SER A 169 -1.62 8.03 12.32
C SER A 169 -1.09 7.59 10.93
N ASP A 170 -1.85 7.79 9.86
CA ASP A 170 -1.39 7.55 8.49
C ASP A 170 -0.43 8.64 8.03
N VAL A 171 0.39 8.33 7.02
CA VAL A 171 1.44 9.23 6.52
C VAL A 171 1.41 9.33 5.01
N PHE A 172 1.42 10.54 4.48
CA PHE A 172 1.64 10.81 3.06
C PHE A 172 2.98 11.52 2.88
N VAL A 173 3.88 10.94 2.09
CA VAL A 173 5.19 11.50 1.75
C VAL A 173 5.29 11.81 0.26
N ILE A 174 5.90 12.95 -0.07
CA ILE A 174 6.39 13.31 -1.41
C ILE A 174 7.87 13.67 -1.29
N ALA A 175 8.75 12.88 -1.86
CA ALA A 175 10.19 13.13 -1.89
C ALA A 175 10.64 13.53 -3.31
N ARG A 176 11.28 14.69 -3.42
CA ARG A 176 11.96 15.16 -4.62
C ARG A 176 13.43 14.76 -4.56
N PHE A 177 13.85 13.90 -5.47
CA PHE A 177 15.24 13.56 -5.69
C PHE A 177 15.78 14.35 -6.88
N PRO A 178 16.94 15.01 -6.76
CA PRO A 178 17.59 15.63 -7.91
C PRO A 178 17.97 14.58 -8.95
N GLY A 179 18.01 14.98 -10.22
CA GLY A 179 18.67 14.20 -11.26
C GLY A 179 20.16 14.01 -10.94
N LEU A 180 20.77 12.92 -11.43
CA LEU A 180 22.19 12.65 -11.20
C LEU A 180 23.06 13.71 -11.89
N TYR A 181 22.59 14.18 -13.04
CA TYR A 181 23.21 15.26 -13.82
C TYR A 181 22.32 16.49 -13.86
N LYS A 182 22.91 17.67 -14.08
CA LYS A 182 22.16 18.95 -14.17
C LYS A 182 21.11 18.96 -15.29
N THR A 183 21.27 18.11 -16.30
CA THR A 183 20.38 17.97 -17.46
C THR A 183 19.23 17.01 -17.22
N GLU A 184 19.25 16.23 -16.14
CA GLU A 184 18.18 15.28 -15.83
C GLU A 184 17.06 15.95 -15.04
N LEU A 185 15.82 15.64 -15.44
CA LEU A 185 14.65 16.03 -14.69
C LEU A 185 14.67 15.37 -13.29
N PRO A 186 14.22 16.07 -12.25
CA PRO A 186 14.08 15.47 -10.94
C PRO A 186 13.03 14.36 -10.96
N GLU A 187 13.24 13.41 -10.05
CA GLU A 187 12.32 12.32 -9.80
C GLU A 187 11.58 12.59 -8.50
N TYR A 188 10.26 12.63 -8.58
CA TYR A 188 9.39 12.66 -7.42
C TYR A 188 8.93 11.25 -7.12
N ARG A 189 9.14 10.80 -5.88
CA ARG A 189 8.56 9.56 -5.37
C ARG A 189 7.64 9.87 -4.22
N MET A 190 6.52 9.19 -4.19
CA MET A 190 5.44 9.45 -3.25
C MET A 190 4.99 8.15 -2.61
N MET A 191 4.53 8.21 -1.38
CA MET A 191 3.85 7.08 -0.75
C MET A 191 2.75 7.52 0.21
N ILE A 192 1.64 6.78 0.23
CA ILE A 192 0.65 6.82 1.29
C ILE A 192 0.80 5.54 2.10
N VAL A 193 1.10 5.68 3.38
CA VAL A 193 1.23 4.58 4.36
C VAL A 193 -0.02 4.57 5.22
N TYR A 194 -0.87 3.56 5.05
CA TYR A 194 -2.03 3.32 5.92
C TYR A 194 -1.57 2.58 7.17
N ARG A 195 -0.93 3.32 8.08
CA ARG A 195 -0.28 2.80 9.27
C ARG A 195 -1.25 2.01 10.14
N ASN A 196 -2.47 2.52 10.35
CA ASN A 196 -3.47 1.80 11.16
C ASN A 196 -3.80 0.43 10.55
N ARG A 197 -3.86 0.33 9.22
CA ARG A 197 -4.10 -0.93 8.51
C ARG A 197 -2.91 -1.88 8.62
N LEU A 198 -1.69 -1.38 8.49
CA LEU A 198 -0.47 -2.17 8.65
C LEU A 198 -0.30 -2.70 10.08
N GLU A 199 -0.56 -1.88 11.10
CA GLU A 199 -0.50 -2.30 12.49
C GLU A 199 -1.59 -3.33 12.83
N HIS A 200 -2.79 -3.17 12.25
CA HIS A 200 -3.85 -4.18 12.36
C HIS A 200 -3.45 -5.51 11.72
N LEU A 201 -2.88 -5.49 10.50
CA LEU A 201 -2.36 -6.68 9.81
C LEU A 201 -1.31 -7.41 10.67
N LEU A 202 -0.35 -6.68 11.24
CA LEU A 202 0.69 -7.23 12.11
C LEU A 202 0.10 -7.84 13.38
N SER A 203 -0.92 -7.20 13.97
CA SER A 203 -1.59 -7.69 15.19
C SER A 203 -2.35 -8.99 14.93
N GLN A 204 -3.05 -9.09 13.80
CA GLN A 204 -3.73 -10.32 13.39
C GLN A 204 -2.75 -11.46 13.17
N GLN A 205 -1.61 -11.18 12.53
CA GLN A 205 -0.59 -12.20 12.30
C GLN A 205 0.04 -12.70 13.61
N ALA A 206 0.36 -11.78 14.53
CA ALA A 206 0.87 -12.15 15.86
C ALA A 206 -0.14 -12.97 16.69
N ALA A 207 -1.44 -12.70 16.54
CA ALA A 207 -2.49 -13.49 17.19
C ALA A 207 -2.60 -14.90 16.58
N ALA A 208 -2.52 -15.02 15.25
CA ALA A 208 -2.54 -16.31 14.56
C ALA A 208 -1.30 -17.17 14.87
N GLU A 209 -0.13 -16.55 15.07
CA GLU A 209 1.11 -17.25 15.47
C GLU A 209 1.06 -17.79 16.91
N LYS A 210 0.21 -17.21 17.79
CA LYS A 210 0.06 -17.61 19.20
C LYS A 210 -1.00 -18.70 19.42
N GLN A 211 -1.88 -18.94 18.46
CA GLN A 211 -2.83 -20.05 18.55
C GLN A 211 -2.08 -21.36 18.24
N PRO A 212 -2.09 -22.36 19.15
CA PRO A 212 -1.53 -23.66 18.83
C PRO A 212 -2.24 -24.22 17.60
N LYS A 213 -1.48 -24.68 16.61
CA LYS A 213 -2.02 -25.49 15.51
C LYS A 213 -2.66 -26.71 16.16
N ASP A 214 -3.98 -26.67 16.30
CA ASP A 214 -4.72 -27.78 16.89
C ASP A 214 -4.44 -29.03 16.06
N GLN A 215 -4.06 -30.09 16.75
CA GLN A 215 -3.63 -31.34 16.18
C GLN A 215 -4.80 -32.01 15.47
N SER A 216 -4.91 -31.88 14.15
CA SER A 216 -5.58 -32.90 13.34
C SER A 216 -4.55 -33.97 12.93
N ALA A 217 -3.91 -34.56 13.93
CA ALA A 217 -3.37 -35.90 13.85
C ALA A 217 -4.30 -36.74 14.70
N ASP A 218 -5.36 -37.25 14.09
CA ASP A 218 -6.00 -38.53 14.44
C ASP A 218 -7.18 -38.79 13.50
N HIS A 219 -6.87 -39.44 12.39
CA HIS A 219 -7.60 -40.62 11.96
C HIS A 219 -6.67 -41.42 11.02
N PHE A 220 -5.86 -42.26 11.65
CA PHE A 220 -5.22 -43.41 11.02
C PHE A 220 -6.23 -44.56 10.92
N PHE A 221 -6.24 -45.19 9.74
CA PHE A 221 -6.78 -46.52 9.35
C PHE A 221 -8.25 -46.86 9.62
#